data_AF-A0A2V6FK18-F1
#
_entry.id   AF-A0A2V6FK18-F1
#
_cell.length_a   1.000
_cell.length_b   1.000
_cell.length_c   1.000
_cell.angle_alpha   90.00
_cell.angle_beta   90.00
_cell.angle_gamma   90.00
#
_symmetry.space_group_name_H-M   'P 1'
#
loop_
_entity.id
_entity.type
_entity.pdbx_description
1 polymer ?
#
loop_
_entity_poly.entity_id
_entity_poly.type
_entity_poly.pdbx_seq_one_letter_code
_entity_poly.pdbx_strand_id
1 'polypeptide(L)'
;MNRISGWLKTVLIGKSRQLSDHKLFHKISLIALFAWVGLGADGLSSSCYGPEEAFKALGRHPHLSLFVALAAIATIVAICASYSQIIELFPAGGGGYLVASKLLSPALGVVSGCALLIDYVLTVTISVASGGDALFSILPPAWQPWKLVFVIAGVAFLTLLNLRGVKESVLLWVPVFFVFIVT
;
A
#
# COMPACT_ATOMS: atom_id res chain seq x y z
N MET A 1 -37.44 -13.48 -8.99
CA MET A 1 -35.99 -13.35 -9.28
C MET A 1 -35.49 -12.00 -8.77
N ASN A 2 -34.55 -11.81 -7.84
CA ASN A 2 -33.70 -12.72 -7.07
C ASN A 2 -33.36 -12.06 -5.70
N ARG A 3 -34.18 -12.34 -4.67
CA ARG A 3 -33.87 -11.98 -3.26
C ARG A 3 -32.52 -12.56 -2.81
N ILE A 4 -32.16 -13.72 -3.36
CA ILE A 4 -30.90 -14.45 -3.15
C ILE A 4 -29.70 -13.69 -3.74
N SER A 5 -29.86 -13.02 -4.89
CA SER A 5 -28.80 -12.20 -5.50
C SER A 5 -28.54 -10.93 -4.68
N GLY A 6 -29.58 -10.31 -4.13
CA GLY A 6 -29.46 -9.16 -3.23
C GLY A 6 -28.76 -9.52 -1.91
N TRP A 7 -29.08 -10.67 -1.33
CA TRP A 7 -28.43 -11.17 -0.12
C TRP A 7 -26.96 -11.56 -0.36
N LEU A 8 -26.66 -12.28 -1.44
CA LEU A 8 -25.27 -12.59 -1.85
C LEU A 8 -24.46 -11.32 -2.12
N LYS A 9 -25.02 -10.32 -2.81
CA LYS A 9 -24.38 -9.00 -2.97
C LYS A 9 -24.15 -8.31 -1.62
N THR A 10 -25.10 -8.37 -0.70
CA THR A 10 -24.97 -7.72 0.61
C THR A 10 -23.94 -8.43 1.50
N VAL A 11 -23.79 -9.74 1.36
CA VAL A 11 -22.79 -10.56 2.07
C VAL A 11 -21.40 -10.43 1.45
N LEU A 12 -21.27 -10.37 0.13
CA LEU A 12 -19.98 -10.27 -0.56
C LEU A 12 -19.44 -8.84 -0.67
N ILE A 13 -20.30 -7.86 -0.98
CA ILE A 13 -19.93 -6.46 -1.27
C ILE A 13 -20.26 -5.53 -0.09
N GLY A 14 -21.08 -5.95 0.86
CA GLY A 14 -21.55 -5.08 1.94
C GLY A 14 -22.71 -4.17 1.52
N LYS A 15 -23.33 -3.50 2.50
CA LYS A 15 -24.42 -2.53 2.23
C LYS A 15 -23.85 -1.26 1.62
N SER A 16 -24.54 -0.68 0.63
CA SER A 16 -24.21 0.63 0.08
C SER A 16 -24.19 1.68 1.20
N ARG A 17 -23.00 2.17 1.56
CA ARG A 17 -22.86 3.25 2.55
C ARG A 17 -22.85 4.58 1.80
N GLN A 18 -23.72 5.50 2.20
CA GLN A 18 -23.77 6.85 1.65
C GLN A 18 -22.50 7.62 2.08
N LEU A 19 -21.76 8.14 1.10
CA LEU A 19 -20.52 8.90 1.30
C LEU A 19 -20.73 10.26 2.01
N SER A 20 -21.99 10.67 2.24
CA SER A 20 -22.39 11.97 2.80
C SER A 20 -22.56 12.02 4.32
N ASP A 21 -22.20 10.97 5.08
CA ASP A 21 -22.33 11.00 6.53
C ASP A 21 -21.20 11.80 7.20
N HIS A 22 -21.47 13.09 7.43
CA HIS A 22 -20.56 14.09 7.99
C HIS A 22 -20.15 13.82 9.45
N LYS A 23 -20.75 12.81 10.13
CA LYS A 23 -20.45 12.45 11.53
C LYS A 23 -19.14 11.68 11.73
N LEU A 24 -18.44 11.32 10.65
CA LEU A 24 -17.21 10.52 10.72
C LEU A 24 -15.91 11.32 10.94
N PHE A 25 -15.97 12.64 10.94
CA PHE A 25 -14.78 13.51 10.96
C PHE A 25 -14.42 14.10 12.34
N HIS A 26 -15.08 13.67 13.43
CA HIS A 26 -14.99 14.38 14.71
C HIS A 26 -13.79 14.00 15.62
N LYS A 27 -12.78 13.27 15.14
CA LYS A 27 -11.54 12.99 15.91
C LYS A 27 -10.28 13.13 15.05
N ILE A 28 -9.82 14.37 14.89
CA ILE A 28 -8.62 14.74 14.11
C ILE A 28 -7.36 13.97 14.57
N SER A 29 -7.21 13.71 15.88
CA SER A 29 -6.06 12.94 16.40
C SER A 29 -6.08 11.46 16.03
N LEU A 30 -7.25 10.81 16.00
CA LEU A 30 -7.37 9.43 15.52
C LEU A 30 -7.15 9.36 14.00
N ILE A 31 -7.58 10.38 13.25
CA ILE A 31 -7.38 10.46 11.80
C ILE A 31 -5.88 10.54 11.47
N ALA A 32 -5.11 11.34 12.19
CA ALA A 32 -3.66 11.43 12.00
C ALA A 32 -2.94 10.12 12.32
N LEU A 33 -3.30 9.45 13.41
CA LEU A 33 -2.74 8.15 13.77
C LEU A 33 -3.10 7.07 12.75
N PHE A 34 -4.36 7.00 12.30
CA PHE A 34 -4.76 6.03 11.28
C PHE A 34 -4.18 6.35 9.90
N ALA A 35 -4.02 7.63 9.57
CA ALA A 35 -3.32 8.04 8.35
C ALA A 35 -1.85 7.63 8.42
N TRP A 36 -1.20 7.78 9.57
CA TRP A 36 0.18 7.33 9.76
C TRP A 36 0.32 5.81 9.72
N VAL A 37 -0.59 5.06 10.34
CA VAL A 37 -0.61 3.59 10.25
C VAL A 37 -0.86 3.14 8.81
N GLY A 38 -1.83 3.75 8.12
CA GLY A 38 -2.19 3.38 6.76
C GLY A 38 -1.13 3.75 5.72
N LEU A 39 -0.59 4.97 5.78
CA LEU A 39 0.45 5.46 4.85
C LEU A 39 1.84 4.94 5.24
N GLY A 40 2.12 4.81 6.53
CA GLY A 40 3.39 4.31 7.04
C GLY A 40 3.57 2.81 6.79
N ALA A 41 2.49 2.03 6.74
CA ALA A 41 2.55 0.60 6.45
C ALA A 41 3.18 0.30 5.08
N ASP A 42 3.01 1.19 4.10
CA ASP A 42 3.57 1.03 2.75
C ASP A 42 5.10 1.17 2.71
N GLY A 43 5.64 2.12 3.50
CA GLY A 43 7.08 2.25 3.68
C GLY A 43 7.70 1.10 4.48
N LEU A 44 6.98 0.61 5.50
CA LEU A 44 7.42 -0.54 6.29
C LEU A 44 7.42 -1.83 5.46
N SER A 45 6.36 -2.11 4.69
CA SER A 45 6.30 -3.28 3.82
C SER A 45 7.42 -3.24 2.78
N SER A 46 7.70 -2.07 2.19
CA SER A 46 8.80 -1.88 1.23
C SER A 46 10.18 -2.20 1.82
N SER A 47 10.37 -1.96 3.11
CA SER A 47 11.63 -2.27 3.81
C SER A 47 11.85 -3.77 3.98
N CYS A 48 10.79 -4.58 3.95
CA CYS A 48 10.88 -6.04 4.11
C CYS A 48 11.32 -6.76 2.83
N TYR A 49 11.01 -6.23 1.64
CA TYR A 49 11.39 -6.85 0.36
C TYR A 49 12.44 -6.06 -0.43
N GLY A 50 12.46 -4.73 -0.32
CA GLY A 50 13.30 -3.85 -1.14
C GLY A 50 14.80 -4.13 -1.01
N PRO A 51 15.38 -4.16 0.20
CA PRO A 51 16.81 -4.40 0.40
C PRO A 51 17.27 -5.75 -0.12
N GLU A 52 16.49 -6.82 0.12
CA GLU A 52 16.84 -8.17 -0.31
C GLU A 52 16.80 -8.28 -1.84
N GLU A 53 15.74 -7.78 -2.48
CA GLU A 53 15.62 -7.83 -3.94
C GLU A 53 16.66 -6.94 -4.63
N ALA A 54 16.97 -5.76 -4.08
CA ALA A 54 18.07 -4.92 -4.56
C ALA A 54 19.43 -5.63 -4.46
N PHE A 55 19.65 -6.39 -3.38
CA PHE A 55 20.86 -7.18 -3.20
C PHE A 55 20.93 -8.34 -4.20
N LYS A 56 19.84 -9.09 -4.42
CA LYS A 56 19.78 -10.16 -5.42
C LYS A 56 20.03 -9.62 -6.84
N ALA A 57 19.51 -8.43 -7.16
CA ALA A 57 19.70 -7.79 -8.46
C ALA A 57 21.18 -7.46 -8.77
N LEU A 58 22.03 -7.27 -7.75
CA LEU A 58 23.47 -7.04 -7.94
C LEU A 58 24.24 -8.27 -8.44
N GLY A 59 23.67 -9.48 -8.28
CA GLY A 59 24.25 -10.73 -8.76
C GLY A 59 25.72 -10.93 -8.34
N ARG A 60 26.64 -10.83 -9.31
CA ARG A 60 28.08 -11.05 -9.09
C ARG A 60 28.80 -9.85 -8.44
N HIS A 61 28.12 -8.73 -8.19
CA HIS A 61 28.70 -7.50 -7.66
C HIS A 61 28.16 -7.12 -6.27
N PRO A 62 28.22 -8.00 -5.26
CA PRO A 62 27.64 -7.72 -3.93
C PRO A 62 28.34 -6.57 -3.19
N HIS A 63 29.59 -6.24 -3.55
CA HIS A 63 30.32 -5.11 -2.99
C HIS A 63 29.70 -3.74 -3.33
N LEU A 64 28.84 -3.66 -4.35
CA LEU A 64 28.11 -2.45 -4.70
C LEU A 64 26.89 -2.20 -3.80
N SER A 65 26.50 -3.17 -2.98
CA SER A 65 25.31 -3.07 -2.11
C SER A 65 25.33 -1.85 -1.20
N LEU A 66 26.49 -1.50 -0.65
CA LEU A 66 26.64 -0.31 0.19
C LEU A 66 26.37 0.98 -0.61
N PHE A 67 26.86 1.07 -1.84
CA PHE A 67 26.62 2.23 -2.70
C PHE A 67 25.14 2.34 -3.10
N VAL A 68 24.49 1.20 -3.40
CA VAL A 68 23.05 1.17 -3.70
C VAL A 68 22.24 1.60 -2.47
N ALA A 69 22.59 1.13 -1.28
CA ALA A 69 21.93 1.52 -0.03
C ALA A 69 22.08 3.02 0.26
N LEU A 70 23.30 3.56 0.11
CA LEU A 70 23.55 5.00 0.27
C LEU A 70 22.80 5.84 -0.76
N ALA A 71 22.75 5.39 -2.02
CA ALA A 71 21.97 6.06 -3.06
C ALA A 71 20.47 6.04 -2.75
N ALA A 72 19.94 4.92 -2.26
CA ALA A 72 18.54 4.81 -1.84
C ALA A 72 18.21 5.75 -0.66
N ILE A 73 19.09 5.87 0.33
CA ILE A 73 18.92 6.83 1.43
C ILE A 73 18.91 8.26 0.88
N ALA A 74 19.84 8.59 0.00
CA ALA A 74 19.92 9.92 -0.61
C ALA A 74 18.66 10.26 -1.42
N THR A 75 18.12 9.32 -2.19
CA THR A 75 16.88 9.53 -2.95
C THR A 75 15.68 9.69 -2.03
N ILE A 76 15.57 8.90 -0.95
CA ILE A 76 14.50 9.05 0.05
C ILE A 76 14.56 10.46 0.66
N VAL A 77 15.73 10.94 1.07
CA VAL A 77 15.89 12.30 1.64
C VAL A 77 15.48 13.37 0.63
N ALA A 78 15.92 13.26 -0.62
CA ALA A 78 15.57 14.20 -1.67
C ALA A 78 14.05 14.23 -1.95
N ILE A 79 13.42 13.05 -2.00
CA ILE A 79 11.98 12.90 -2.19
C ILE A 79 11.23 13.50 -0.99
N CYS A 80 11.62 13.21 0.25
CA CYS A 80 11.01 13.80 1.45
C CYS A 80 11.09 15.33 1.48
N ALA A 81 12.23 15.90 1.07
CA ALA A 81 12.40 17.34 0.96
C ALA A 81 11.47 17.95 -0.10
N SER A 82 11.36 17.30 -1.27
CA SER A 82 10.46 17.73 -2.35
C SER A 82 8.99 17.63 -1.96
N TYR A 83 8.57 16.53 -1.32
CA TYR A 83 7.19 16.35 -0.85
C TYR A 83 6.82 17.36 0.23
N SER A 84 7.74 17.73 1.12
CA SER A 84 7.49 18.78 2.12
C SER A 84 7.09 20.11 1.46
N GLN A 85 7.78 20.51 0.39
CA GLN A 85 7.47 21.73 -0.36
C GLN A 85 6.13 21.62 -1.09
N ILE A 86 5.82 20.46 -1.68
CA ILE A 86 4.56 20.23 -2.38
C ILE A 86 3.38 20.28 -1.41
N ILE A 87 3.51 19.68 -0.22
CA ILE A 87 2.47 19.67 0.81
C ILE A 87 2.16 21.09 1.30
N GLU A 88 3.18 21.93 1.46
CA GLU A 88 3.01 23.34 1.83
C GLU A 88 2.29 24.15 0.74
N LEU A 89 2.62 23.89 -0.53
CA LEU A 89 2.00 24.59 -1.67
C LEU A 89 0.57 24.12 -1.98
N PHE A 90 0.26 22.84 -1.71
CA PHE A 90 -1.05 22.22 -1.96
C PHE A 90 -1.65 21.63 -0.67
N PRO A 91 -2.06 22.46 0.31
CA PRO A 91 -2.54 21.99 1.62
C PRO A 91 -3.88 21.24 1.54
N ALA A 92 -4.65 21.44 0.46
CA ALA A 92 -5.88 20.70 0.19
C ALA A 92 -5.62 19.27 -0.33
N GLY A 93 -4.35 18.89 -0.57
CA GLY A 93 -3.97 17.61 -1.15
C GLY A 93 -4.20 17.55 -2.68
N GLY A 94 -4.30 16.32 -3.21
CA GLY A 94 -4.59 16.07 -4.63
C GLY A 94 -3.60 15.16 -5.36
N GLY A 95 -2.50 14.78 -4.71
CA GLY A 95 -1.53 13.81 -5.22
C GLY A 95 -0.77 14.25 -6.48
N GLY A 96 0.04 13.35 -7.04
CA GLY A 96 0.91 13.63 -8.19
C GLY A 96 0.16 14.13 -9.44
N TYR A 97 -1.04 13.60 -9.68
CA TYR A 97 -1.89 14.03 -10.81
C TYR A 97 -2.21 15.53 -10.74
N LEU A 98 -2.79 16.00 -9.62
CA LEU A 98 -3.20 17.41 -9.50
C LEU A 98 -2.00 18.35 -9.56
N VAL A 99 -0.91 17.99 -8.86
CA VAL A 99 0.31 18.79 -8.80
C VAL A 99 0.94 18.91 -10.19
N ALA A 100 1.10 17.81 -10.92
CA ALA A 100 1.66 17.83 -12.27
C ALA A 100 0.74 18.55 -13.28
N SER A 101 -0.57 18.37 -13.17
CA SER A 101 -1.54 19.11 -14.01
C SER A 101 -1.47 20.62 -13.82
N LYS A 102 -1.25 21.08 -12.58
CA LYS A 102 -1.24 22.51 -12.24
C LYS A 102 0.11 23.18 -12.48
N LEU A 103 1.22 22.50 -12.19
CA LEU A 103 2.56 23.07 -12.29
C LEU A 103 3.22 22.89 -13.65
N LEU A 104 2.90 21.82 -14.39
CA LEU A 104 3.56 21.48 -15.65
C LEU A 104 2.62 21.60 -16.84
N SER A 105 1.64 20.70 -16.93
CA SER A 105 0.64 20.67 -18.01
C SER A 105 -0.43 19.60 -17.72
N PRO A 106 -1.69 19.79 -18.16
CA PRO A 106 -2.73 18.76 -18.06
C PRO A 106 -2.30 17.40 -18.62
N ALA A 107 -1.56 17.37 -19.74
CA ALA A 107 -1.12 16.13 -20.36
C ALA A 107 -0.12 15.35 -19.48
N LEU A 108 0.83 16.05 -18.86
CA LEU A 108 1.80 15.44 -17.93
C LEU A 108 1.12 14.99 -16.63
N GLY A 109 0.07 15.70 -16.20
CA GLY A 109 -0.79 15.24 -15.12
C GLY A 109 -1.42 13.88 -15.41
N VAL A 110 -1.98 13.67 -16.61
CA VAL A 110 -2.53 12.36 -17.01
C VAL A 110 -1.47 11.27 -16.96
N VAL A 111 -0.25 11.53 -17.44
CA VAL A 111 0.86 10.56 -17.34
C VAL A 111 1.17 10.21 -15.89
N SER A 112 1.22 11.19 -14.99
CA SER A 112 1.39 10.97 -13.55
C SER A 112 0.24 10.14 -12.96
N GLY A 113 -1.00 10.41 -13.36
CA GLY A 113 -2.17 9.62 -12.93
C GLY A 113 -2.11 8.16 -13.39
N CYS A 114 -1.72 7.91 -14.64
CA CYS A 114 -1.52 6.56 -15.16
C CYS A 114 -0.41 5.81 -14.41
N ALA A 115 0.72 6.49 -14.14
CA ALA A 115 1.82 5.92 -13.37
C ALA A 115 1.37 5.54 -11.95
N LEU A 116 0.58 6.38 -11.27
CA LEU A 116 0.02 6.10 -9.94
C LEU A 116 -0.93 4.89 -9.95
N LEU A 117 -1.74 4.70 -10.99
CA LEU A 117 -2.59 3.51 -11.09
C LEU A 117 -1.78 2.22 -11.22
N ILE A 118 -0.70 2.26 -12.00
CA ILE A 118 0.21 1.12 -12.15
C ILE A 118 0.93 0.85 -10.83
N ASP A 119 1.42 1.90 -10.18
CA ASP A 119 2.06 1.84 -8.86
C ASP A 119 1.15 1.14 -7.84
N TYR A 120 -0.12 1.54 -7.73
CA TYR A 120 -1.05 0.88 -6.81
C TYR A 120 -1.26 -0.61 -7.09
N VAL A 121 -1.32 -1.02 -8.35
CA VAL A 121 -1.45 -2.44 -8.70
C VAL A 121 -0.18 -3.20 -8.34
N LEU A 122 0.98 -2.63 -8.62
CA LEU A 122 2.28 -3.24 -8.32
C LEU A 122 2.51 -3.34 -6.81
N THR A 123 2.23 -2.29 -6.05
CA THR A 123 2.41 -2.26 -4.60
C THR A 123 1.63 -3.37 -3.91
N VAL A 124 0.35 -3.54 -4.26
CA VAL A 124 -0.47 -4.64 -3.70
C VAL A 124 0.09 -6.00 -4.11
N THR A 125 0.48 -6.15 -5.38
CA THR A 125 0.99 -7.42 -5.90
C THR A 125 2.31 -7.83 -5.21
N ILE A 126 3.27 -6.91 -5.12
CA ILE A 126 4.59 -7.14 -4.52
C ILE A 126 4.46 -7.35 -3.01
N SER A 127 3.62 -6.58 -2.32
CA SER A 127 3.40 -6.73 -0.87
C SER A 127 2.82 -8.10 -0.52
N VAL A 128 1.84 -8.60 -1.27
CA VAL A 128 1.26 -9.93 -0.97
C VAL A 128 2.18 -11.06 -1.41
N ALA A 129 2.94 -10.90 -2.51
CA ALA A 129 3.94 -11.87 -2.93
C ALA A 129 5.07 -12.01 -1.91
N SER A 130 5.66 -10.90 -1.46
CA SER A 130 6.71 -10.89 -0.43
C SER A 130 6.21 -11.41 0.92
N GLY A 131 4.98 -11.07 1.31
CA GLY A 131 4.35 -11.66 2.50
C GLY A 131 4.17 -13.19 2.37
N GLY A 132 3.81 -13.67 1.16
CA GLY A 132 3.77 -15.09 0.84
C GLY A 132 5.13 -15.77 0.95
N ASP A 133 6.19 -15.15 0.41
CA ASP A 133 7.55 -15.67 0.52
C ASP A 133 8.01 -15.76 1.98
N ALA A 134 7.75 -14.72 2.79
CA ALA A 134 8.06 -14.73 4.21
C ALA A 134 7.32 -15.86 4.97
N LEU A 135 6.02 -16.05 4.72
CA LEU A 135 5.23 -17.10 5.37
C LEU A 135 5.64 -18.51 4.91
N PHE A 136 5.96 -18.70 3.63
CA PHE A 136 6.37 -20.01 3.12
C PHE A 136 7.84 -20.33 3.42
N SER A 137 8.65 -19.35 3.83
CA SER A 137 10.03 -19.58 4.26
C SER A 137 10.15 -20.42 5.54
N ILE A 138 9.15 -20.34 6.42
CA ILE A 138 9.09 -21.11 7.68
C ILE A 138 8.39 -22.47 7.53
N LEU A 139 7.73 -22.72 6.40
CA LEU A 139 6.95 -23.93 6.15
C LEU A 139 7.81 -25.04 5.52
N PRO A 140 7.42 -26.32 5.69
CA PRO A 140 8.13 -27.44 5.07
C PRO A 140 8.14 -27.34 3.52
N PRO A 141 9.20 -27.81 2.83
CA PRO A 141 9.31 -27.73 1.38
C PRO A 141 8.15 -28.33 0.59
N ALA A 142 7.46 -29.34 1.16
CA ALA A 142 6.28 -29.96 0.56
C ALA A 142 5.12 -28.98 0.31
N TRP A 143 5.08 -27.86 1.03
CA TRP A 143 4.01 -26.86 0.91
C TRP A 143 4.31 -25.79 -0.15
N GLN A 144 5.55 -25.66 -0.62
CA GLN A 144 5.98 -24.65 -1.60
C GLN A 144 5.10 -24.59 -2.87
N PRO A 145 4.61 -25.70 -3.45
CA PRO A 145 3.73 -25.64 -4.62
C PRO A 145 2.42 -24.87 -4.40
N TRP A 146 1.93 -24.78 -3.15
CA TRP A 146 0.69 -24.10 -2.79
C TRP A 146 0.86 -22.58 -2.62
N LYS A 147 2.09 -22.06 -2.64
CA LYS A 147 2.40 -20.65 -2.41
C LYS A 147 1.64 -19.72 -3.37
N LEU A 148 1.65 -20.04 -4.67
CA LEU A 148 0.97 -19.22 -5.68
C LEU A 148 -0.54 -19.14 -5.42
N VAL A 149 -1.17 -20.27 -5.11
CA VAL A 149 -2.60 -20.34 -4.80
C VAL A 149 -2.92 -19.52 -3.55
N PHE A 150 -2.07 -19.61 -2.53
CA PHE A 150 -2.21 -18.85 -1.29
C PHE A 150 -2.13 -17.33 -1.53
N VAL A 151 -1.13 -16.86 -2.28
CA VAL A 151 -0.94 -15.43 -2.59
C VAL A 151 -2.14 -14.89 -3.38
N ILE A 152 -2.61 -15.62 -4.40
CA ILE A 152 -3.80 -15.24 -5.19
C ILE A 152 -5.04 -15.18 -4.30
N ALA A 153 -5.23 -16.18 -3.44
CA ALA A 153 -6.34 -16.20 -2.48
C ALA A 153 -6.26 -15.02 -1.50
N GLY A 154 -5.05 -14.64 -1.07
CA GLY A 154 -4.80 -13.47 -0.23
C GLY A 154 -5.23 -12.16 -0.91
N VAL A 155 -4.86 -11.95 -2.18
CA VAL A 155 -5.31 -10.78 -2.95
C VAL A 155 -6.83 -10.76 -3.10
N ALA A 156 -7.45 -11.89 -3.44
CA ALA A 156 -8.90 -11.99 -3.56
C ALA A 156 -9.60 -11.69 -2.22
N PHE A 157 -9.06 -12.21 -1.12
CA PHE A 157 -9.56 -11.96 0.22
C PHE A 157 -9.45 -10.48 0.61
N LEU A 158 -8.29 -9.84 0.41
CA LEU A 158 -8.11 -8.42 0.66
C LEU A 158 -9.04 -7.57 -0.22
N THR A 159 -9.27 -7.97 -1.47
CA THR A 159 -10.23 -7.31 -2.35
C THR A 159 -11.64 -7.38 -1.79
N LEU A 160 -12.08 -8.56 -1.35
CA LEU A 160 -13.40 -8.75 -0.72
C LEU A 160 -13.54 -7.95 0.58
N LEU A 161 -12.50 -7.89 1.41
CA LEU A 161 -12.50 -7.07 2.62
C LEU A 161 -12.61 -5.58 2.30
N ASN A 162 -11.84 -5.09 1.33
CA ASN A 162 -11.90 -3.68 0.91
C ASN A 162 -13.27 -3.30 0.34
N LEU A 163 -13.92 -4.22 -0.38
CA LEU A 163 -15.29 -4.00 -0.86
C LEU A 163 -16.31 -3.91 0.29
N ARG A 164 -16.15 -4.67 1.39
CA ARG A 164 -17.08 -4.67 2.54
C ARG A 164 -17.05 -3.38 3.38
N GLY A 165 -15.96 -2.62 3.37
CA GLY A 165 -15.85 -1.31 4.02
C GLY A 165 -14.54 -1.07 4.76
N VAL A 166 -13.84 0.00 4.38
CA VAL A 166 -12.45 0.33 4.80
C VAL A 166 -12.33 0.74 6.28
N LYS A 167 -13.40 1.24 6.91
CA LYS A 167 -13.35 1.82 8.27
C LYS A 167 -13.17 0.79 9.38
N GLU A 168 -13.72 -0.42 9.23
CA GLU A 168 -13.51 -1.50 10.18
C GLU A 168 -12.16 -2.23 9.94
N SER A 169 -11.60 -2.15 8.73
CA SER A 169 -10.35 -2.83 8.38
C SER A 169 -9.12 -2.21 9.05
N VAL A 170 -8.96 -0.88 9.04
CA VAL A 170 -7.74 -0.24 9.60
C VAL A 170 -7.58 -0.51 11.10
N LEU A 171 -8.68 -0.55 11.86
CA LEU A 171 -8.65 -0.78 13.30
C LEU A 171 -8.04 -2.16 13.66
N LEU A 172 -8.27 -3.16 12.82
CA LEU A 172 -7.78 -4.52 13.01
C LEU A 172 -6.26 -4.63 12.79
N TRP A 173 -5.70 -3.78 11.93
CA TRP A 173 -4.28 -3.79 11.56
C TRP A 173 -3.40 -2.90 12.43
N VAL A 174 -3.97 -1.97 13.19
CA VAL A 174 -3.22 -1.07 14.10
C VAL A 174 -2.33 -1.83 15.10
N PRO A 175 -2.78 -2.90 15.79
CA PRO A 175 -1.91 -3.67 16.68
C PRO A 175 -0.72 -4.30 15.96
N VAL A 176 -0.94 -4.81 14.73
CA VAL A 176 0.11 -5.45 13.92
C VAL A 176 1.18 -4.43 13.53
N PHE A 177 0.78 -3.23 13.14
CA PHE A 177 1.70 -2.14 12.83
C PHE A 177 2.59 -1.76 14.01
N PHE A 178 2.02 -1.64 15.22
CA PHE A 178 2.81 -1.32 16.41
C PHE A 178 3.72 -2.46 16.84
N VAL A 179 3.30 -3.72 16.70
CA VAL A 179 4.17 -4.88 16.95
C VAL A 179 5.39 -4.82 16.02
N PHE A 180 5.18 -4.57 14.71
CA PHE A 180 6.26 -4.45 13.73
C PHE A 180 7.27 -3.35 14.09
N ILE A 181 6.82 -2.19 14.59
CA ILE A 181 7.74 -1.11 14.98
C ILE A 181 8.61 -1.49 16.18
N VAL A 182 8.10 -2.32 17.09
CA VAL A 182 8.78 -2.69 18.34
C VAL A 182 9.75 -3.85 18.14
N THR A 183 9.47 -4.76 17.20
CA THR A 183 10.28 -5.96 16.89
C THR A 183 11.26 -5.71 15.77
#